data_AF-A0A8C0Z4Q1-F1
#
_entry.id   AF-A0A8C0Z4Q1-F1
#
_cell.length_a   1.000
_cell.length_b   1.000
_cell.length_c   1.000
_cell.angle_alpha   90.00
_cell.angle_beta   90.00
_cell.angle_gamma   90.00
#
_symmetry.space_group_name_H-M   'P 1'
#
loop_
_entity.id
_entity.type
_entity.pdbx_description
1 polymer ?
#
loop_
_entity_poly.entity_id
_entity_poly.type
_entity_poly.pdbx_seq_one_letter_code
_entity_poly.pdbx_strand_id
1 'polypeptide(L)' 'MKRLDVNAAGIWEPKKGDVLCSRHFKKTDFDRSTPNIKLKPGVIPSIFDPPSHLQKHGKRIEQEEGQKHEEKCMF' A
#
# COMPACT_ATOMS: atom_id res chain seq x y z
N MET A 1 23.46 5.75 8.76
CA MET A 1 22.91 6.59 7.67
C MET A 1 22.70 8.02 8.17
N LYS A 2 23.10 9.03 7.39
CA LYS A 2 22.73 10.44 7.67
C LYS A 2 21.23 10.58 7.39
N ARG A 3 20.44 11.01 8.38
CA ARG A 3 19.02 11.29 8.16
C ARG A 3 18.91 12.51 7.24
N LEU A 4 18.12 12.38 6.18
CA LEU A 4 17.75 13.53 5.37
C LEU A 4 16.79 14.39 6.19
N ASP A 5 17.06 15.69 6.24
CA ASP A 5 16.12 16.65 6.80
C ASP A 5 14.97 16.83 5.81
N VAL A 6 13.80 16.30 6.18
CA VAL A 6 12.58 16.32 5.36
C VAL A 6 11.98 17.71 5.23
N ASN A 7 12.39 18.68 6.06
CA ASN A 7 11.90 20.05 6.04
C ASN A 7 12.81 21.00 5.24
N ALA A 8 14.04 20.58 4.93
CA ALA A 8 15.04 21.40 4.23
C ALA A 8 15.25 21.01 2.76
N ALA A 9 14.82 19.80 2.36
CA ALA A 9 15.07 19.29 1.01
C ALA A 9 13.87 19.55 0.07
N GLY A 10 14.18 19.93 -1.17
CA GLY A 10 13.21 19.87 -2.27
C GLY A 10 12.71 18.44 -2.54
N ILE A 11 12.01 18.25 -3.66
CA ILE A 11 11.45 16.94 -4.08
C ILE A 11 12.50 15.83 -3.86
N TRP A 12 12.15 14.85 -3.03
CA TRP A 12 13.03 13.72 -2.74
C TRP A 12 13.11 12.78 -3.94
N GLU A 13 14.33 12.41 -4.35
CA GLU A 13 14.60 11.44 -5.41
C GLU A 13 15.30 10.19 -4.84
N PRO A 14 14.80 8.97 -5.14
CA PRO A 14 15.41 7.73 -4.66
C PRO A 14 16.81 7.50 -5.25
N LYS A 15 17.77 7.12 -4.39
CA LYS A 15 19.13 6.71 -4.77
C LYS A 15 19.23 5.19 -4.87
N LYS A 16 20.31 4.69 -5.47
CA LYS A 16 20.58 3.25 -5.64
C LYS A 16 20.47 2.40 -4.35
N GLY A 17 20.71 3.00 -3.19
CA GLY A 17 20.63 2.32 -1.89
C GLY A 17 19.29 2.49 -1.16
N ASP A 18 18.39 3.32 -1.68
CA ASP A 18 17.08 3.55 -1.08
C ASP A 18 16.15 2.40 -1.45
N VAL A 19 15.54 1.80 -0.45
CA VAL A 19 14.68 0.62 -0.60
C VAL A 19 13.36 0.84 0.12
N LEU A 20 12.30 0.27 -0.43
CA LEU A 20 10.99 0.20 0.22
C LEU A 20 10.72 -1.23 0.69
N CYS A 21 10.14 -1.35 1.88
CA CYS A 21 9.66 -2.64 2.38
C CYS A 21 8.49 -3.15 1.53
N SER A 22 8.37 -4.47 1.40
CA SER A 22 7.30 -5.13 0.60
C SER A 22 5.87 -4.76 1.03
N ARG A 23 5.67 -4.36 2.29
CA ARG A 23 4.37 -3.92 2.82
C ARG A 23 3.75 -2.70 2.10
N HIS A 24 4.55 -1.95 1.34
CA HIS A 24 4.08 -0.78 0.61
C HIS A 24 3.43 -1.11 -0.75
N PHE A 25 3.44 -2.38 -1.14
CA PHE A 25 2.90 -2.87 -2.41
C PHE A 25 1.76 -3.85 -2.15
N LYS A 26 0.79 -3.90 -3.07
CA LYS A 26 -0.29 -4.89 -3.00
C LYS A 26 0.28 -6.27 -3.32
N LYS A 27 -0.33 -7.31 -2.77
CA LYS A 27 0.07 -8.71 -3.07
C LYS A 27 0.01 -9.02 -4.58
N THR A 28 -0.88 -8.35 -5.32
CA THR A 28 -1.08 -8.45 -6.78
C THR A 28 0.05 -7.82 -7.61
N ASP A 29 0.84 -6.92 -7.01
CA ASP A 29 1.92 -6.20 -7.69
C ASP A 29 3.19 -7.07 -7.83
N PHE A 30 3.22 -8.21 -7.13
CA PHE A 30 4.31 -9.16 -7.18
C PHE A 30 4.08 -10.24 -8.24
N ASP A 31 5.13 -10.55 -9.00
CA ASP A 31 5.22 -11.74 -9.82
C ASP A 31 5.71 -12.92 -8.98
N ARG A 32 4.92 -14.00 -9.01
CA ARG A 32 5.16 -15.25 -8.28
C ARG A 32 5.33 -16.46 -9.21
N SER A 33 5.45 -16.22 -10.52
CA SER A 33 5.69 -17.28 -11.52
C SER A 33 7.04 -17.98 -11.32
N THR A 34 8.00 -17.27 -10.70
CA THR A 34 9.33 -17.79 -10.41
C THR A 34 9.53 -18.00 -8.90
N PRO A 35 10.48 -18.88 -8.49
CA PRO A 35 10.81 -19.08 -7.07
C PRO A 35 11.21 -17.80 -6.33
N ASN A 36 11.72 -16.80 -7.06
CA ASN A 36 12.07 -15.50 -6.52
C ASN A 36 10.94 -14.51 -6.77
N ILE A 37 10.29 -14.07 -5.69
CA ILE A 37 9.21 -13.07 -5.76
C ILE A 37 9.82 -11.71 -6.15
N LYS A 38 9.30 -11.10 -7.20
CA LYS A 38 9.75 -9.79 -7.71
C LYS A 38 8.57 -8.86 -7.91
N LEU A 39 8.83 -7.56 -7.93
CA LEU A 39 7.84 -6.59 -8.38
C LEU A 39 7.67 -6.67 -9.90
N LYS A 40 6.44 -6.55 -10.38
CA LYS A 40 6.17 -6.39 -11.82
C LYS A 40 6.74 -5.05 -12.31
N PRO A 41 7.13 -4.93 -13.60
CA PRO A 41 7.60 -3.66 -14.16
C PRO A 41 6.56 -2.55 -14.02
N GLY A 42 6.99 -1.36 -13.60
CA GLY A 42 6.15 -0.16 -13.56
C GLY A 42 5.16 -0.07 -12.39
N VAL A 43 5.20 -1.00 -11.42
CA VAL A 43 4.31 -0.93 -10.26
C VAL A 43 4.66 0.25 -9.34
N ILE A 44 3.63 0.90 -8.83
CA ILE A 44 3.75 2.07 -7.95
C ILE A 44 3.33 1.62 -6.54
N PRO A 45 4.13 1.91 -5.48
CA PRO A 45 3.73 1.65 -4.10
C PRO A 45 2.45 2.44 -3.80
N SER A 46 1.41 1.76 -3.32
CA SER A 46 0.09 2.35 -3.10
C SER A 46 -0.38 2.25 -1.65
N ILE A 47 0.31 1.46 -0.82
CA ILE A 47 -0.03 1.28 0.59
C ILE A 47 0.83 2.22 1.43
N PHE A 48 0.20 3.27 1.94
CA PHE A 48 0.79 4.24 2.85
C PHE A 48 -0.04 4.32 4.12
N ASP A 49 0.43 3.62 5.16
CA ASP A 49 -0.17 3.65 6.49
C ASP A 49 0.62 4.61 7.38
N PRO A 50 0.19 5.88 7.51
CA PRO A 50 0.85 6.81 8.41
C PRO A 50 0.65 6.35 9.87
N PRO A 51 1.56 6.72 10.78
CA PRO A 51 1.38 6.52 12.22
C PRO A 51 0.00 7.02 12.69
N SER A 52 -0.60 6.36 13.68
CA SER A 52 -1.94 6.68 14.20
C SER A 52 -2.14 8.16 14.54
N HIS A 53 -1.13 8.81 15.12
CA HIS A 53 -1.12 10.24 15.42
C HIS A 53 -1.25 11.14 14.17
N LEU A 54 -0.86 10.67 12.99
CA LEU A 54 -0.95 11.38 11.72
C LEU A 54 -2.17 10.96 10.88
N GLN A 55 -2.93 9.96 11.33
CA GLN A 55 -4.15 9.54 10.65
C GLN A 55 -5.23 10.61 10.89
N LYS A 56 -5.55 11.37 9.84
CA LYS A 56 -6.77 12.19 9.85
C LYS A 56 -7.95 11.22 9.97
N HIS A 57 -8.86 11.48 10.90
CA HIS A 57 -10.06 10.68 11.11
C HIS A 57 -11.02 10.89 9.93
N GLY A 58 -10.69 10.34 8.77
CA GLY A 58 -11.48 10.41 7.54
C GLY A 58 -12.49 9.27 7.54
N LYS A 59 -13.79 9.61 7.51
CA LYS A 59 -14.90 8.65 7.49
C LYS A 59 -14.67 7.59 6.42
N ARG A 60 -14.79 6.30 6.77
CA ARG A 60 -14.86 5.17 5.84
C ARG A 60 -15.92 5.50 4.79
N ILE A 61 -15.52 5.71 3.53
CA ILE A 61 -16.43 5.51 2.42
C ILE A 61 -16.52 4.01 2.26
N GLU A 62 -17.62 3.44 2.74
CA GLU A 62 -17.97 2.04 2.58
C GLU A 62 -18.13 1.77 1.09
N GLN A 63 -17.31 0.88 0.54
CA GLN A 63 -17.52 0.34 -0.79
C GLN A 63 -18.70 -0.63 -0.68
N GLU A 64 -19.81 -0.28 -1.30
CA GLU A 64 -21.00 -1.10 -1.46
C GLU A 64 -20.65 -2.34 -2.31
N GLU A 65 -20.33 -3.47 -1.67
CA GLU A 65 -20.46 -4.78 -2.31
C GLU A 65 -21.89 -5.30 -2.07
N GLY A 66 -22.83 -4.75 -2.82
CA GLY A 66 -24.20 -5.22 -2.86
C GLY A 66 -24.46 -6.09 -4.08
N GLN A 67 -24.11 -7.39 -4.03
CA GLN A 67 -24.90 -8.43 -4.71
C GLN A 67 -24.53 -9.86 -4.29
N LYS A 68 -25.47 -10.54 -3.63
CA LYS A 68 -25.98 -11.93 -3.84
C LYS A 68 -26.78 -12.33 -2.60
N HIS A 69 -28.09 -12.11 -2.69
CA HIS A 69 -29.09 -13.12 -3.02
C HIS A 69 -29.61 -13.80 -1.75
N GLU A 70 -30.80 -13.35 -1.38
CA GLU A 70 -31.81 -14.02 -0.60
C GLU A 70 -31.71 -15.55 -0.67
N GLU A 71 -31.54 -16.20 0.48
CA GLU A 71 -32.43 -17.31 0.83
C GLU A 71 -32.55 -17.45 2.36
N LYS A 72 -33.79 -17.20 2.76
CA LYS A 72 -34.47 -17.40 4.03
C LYS A 72 -34.28 -18.80 4.62
N CYS A 73 -33.95 -18.88 5.91
CA CYS A 73 -34.47 -19.82 6.93
C CYS A 73 -33.89 -19.33 8.28
N MET A 74 -34.61 -18.53 9.09
CA MET A 74 -35.41 -19.01 10.22
C MET A 74 -35.05 -20.44 10.65
N PHE A 75 -34.18 -20.57 11.65
CA PHE A 75 -34.45 -21.18 12.96
C PHE A 75 -33.49 -20.60 13.99
#